data_AF-A0A4Y8KU15-F1
#
_entry.id   AF-A0A4Y8KU15-F1
#
_cell.length_a   1.000
_cell.length_b   1.000
_cell.length_c   1.000
_cell.angle_alpha   90.00
_cell.angle_beta   90.00
_cell.angle_gamma   90.00
#
_symmetry.space_group_name_H-M   'P 1'
#
loop_
_entity.id
_entity.type
_entity.pdbx_description
1 polymer ?
#
loop_
_entity_poly.entity_id
_entity_poly.type
_entity_poly.pdbx_seq_one_letter_code
_entity_poly.pdbx_strand_id
1 'polypeptide(L)'
;MTLKAIEPPARTFSWWLTNEEVGRMLAHHRGWRLSDRGAVVAGKVLHKTIAPSLEVLGTAALASGWTMRASVPRSDGSGPTHFMWGVFDARSESEIAEQVKFLAAA
;
A
#
# COMPACT_ATOMS: atom_id res chain seq x y z
N MET A 1 -22.27 -1.30 -1.59
CA MET A 1 -20.86 -0.87 -1.54
C MET A 1 -20.29 -1.02 -2.93
N THR A 2 -19.91 0.08 -3.55
CA THR A 2 -19.31 0.03 -4.89
C THR A 2 -17.80 -0.14 -4.74
N LEU A 3 -17.23 -1.10 -5.47
CA LEU A 3 -15.80 -1.36 -5.48
C LEU A 3 -15.20 -0.95 -6.82
N LYS A 4 -14.21 -0.07 -6.80
CA LYS A 4 -13.51 0.41 -7.98
C LYS A 4 -12.14 -0.25 -8.10
N ALA A 5 -11.74 -0.54 -9.34
CA ALA A 5 -10.36 -0.93 -9.61
C ALA A 5 -9.42 0.22 -9.21
N ILE A 6 -8.25 -0.14 -8.71
CA ILE A 6 -7.20 0.79 -8.34
C ILE A 6 -6.17 0.78 -9.48
N GLU A 7 -6.04 1.91 -10.16
CA GLU A 7 -4.99 2.10 -11.16
C GLU A 7 -3.64 2.43 -10.48
N PRO A 8 -2.51 2.07 -11.10
CA PRO A 8 -1.21 2.43 -10.56
C PRO A 8 -1.03 3.96 -10.58
N PRO A 9 -0.17 4.53 -9.71
CA PRO A 9 0.15 5.95 -9.77
C PRO A 9 0.78 6.32 -11.12
N ALA A 10 0.45 7.51 -11.63
CA ALA A 10 0.93 8.00 -12.93
C ALA A 10 2.43 8.31 -12.96
N ARG A 11 3.07 8.44 -11.79
CA ARG A 11 4.50 8.70 -11.64
C ARG A 11 5.25 7.37 -11.62
N THR A 12 6.31 7.26 -12.43
CA THR A 12 7.14 6.05 -12.50
C THR A 12 8.07 5.92 -11.29
N PHE A 13 8.59 4.70 -11.08
CA PHE A 13 9.46 4.29 -9.96
C PHE A 13 10.69 5.18 -9.70
N SER A 14 11.05 6.04 -10.65
CA SER A 14 12.14 7.03 -10.54
C SER A 14 11.90 8.10 -9.48
N TRP A 15 10.69 8.19 -8.92
CA TRP A 15 10.28 9.27 -8.02
C TRP A 15 9.95 8.78 -6.61
N TRP A 16 9.98 9.75 -5.69
CA TRP A 16 9.50 9.60 -4.33
C TRP A 16 7.98 9.51 -4.33
N LEU A 17 7.43 8.30 -4.28
CA LEU A 17 5.98 8.10 -4.16
C LEU A 17 5.51 8.60 -2.80
N THR A 18 4.33 9.23 -2.71
CA THR A 18 3.69 9.55 -1.43
C THR A 18 3.21 8.28 -0.72
N ASN A 19 2.81 8.36 0.56
CA ASN A 19 2.27 7.18 1.26
C ASN A 19 1.03 6.65 0.56
N GLU A 20 0.14 7.53 0.10
CA GLU A 20 -1.04 7.13 -0.67
C GLU A 20 -0.64 6.41 -1.98
N GLU A 21 0.36 6.92 -2.71
CA GLU A 21 0.83 6.30 -3.96
C GLU A 21 1.50 4.94 -3.73
N VAL A 22 2.20 4.78 -2.61
CA VAL A 22 2.72 3.47 -2.16
C VAL A 22 1.57 2.50 -1.92
N GLY A 23 0.58 2.91 -1.13
CA GLY A 23 -0.60 2.07 -0.89
C GLY A 23 -1.37 1.73 -2.16
N ARG A 24 -1.44 2.68 -3.10
CA ARG A 24 -2.05 2.49 -4.43
C ARG A 24 -1.32 1.44 -5.23
N MET A 25 0.02 1.48 -5.27
CA MET A 25 0.84 0.51 -5.97
C MET A 25 0.67 -0.90 -5.38
N LEU A 26 0.70 -1.03 -4.05
CA LEU A 26 0.52 -2.31 -3.36
C LEU A 26 -0.87 -2.91 -3.63
N ALA A 27 -1.91 -2.09 -3.51
CA ALA A 27 -3.28 -2.52 -3.75
C ALA A 27 -3.51 -2.90 -5.22
N HIS A 28 -2.95 -2.15 -6.16
CA HIS A 28 -2.97 -2.48 -7.59
C HIS A 28 -2.28 -3.82 -7.85
N HIS A 29 -1.07 -4.02 -7.32
CA HIS A 29 -0.31 -5.27 -7.46
C HIS A 29 -1.09 -6.50 -6.98
N ARG A 30 -1.81 -6.38 -5.86
CA ARG A 30 -2.65 -7.46 -5.30
C ARG A 30 -4.03 -7.60 -5.96
N GLY A 31 -4.37 -6.73 -6.91
CA GLY A 31 -5.70 -6.71 -7.53
C GLY A 31 -6.82 -6.34 -6.57
N TRP A 32 -6.50 -5.61 -5.50
CA TRP A 32 -7.47 -5.09 -4.54
C TRP A 32 -8.24 -3.90 -5.10
N ARG A 33 -9.30 -3.53 -4.40
CA ARG A 33 -10.26 -2.53 -4.85
C ARG A 33 -10.49 -1.45 -3.80
N LEU A 34 -10.91 -0.28 -4.26
CA LEU A 34 -11.26 0.84 -3.40
C LEU A 34 -12.78 0.90 -3.22
N SER A 35 -13.23 1.02 -1.98
CA SER A 35 -14.63 1.28 -1.69
C SER A 35 -15.00 2.74 -1.96
N ASP A 36 -16.30 3.01 -2.08
CA ASP A 36 -16.88 4.36 -2.11
C ASP A 36 -16.51 5.21 -0.89
N ARG A 37 -16.21 4.59 0.25
CA ARG A 37 -15.73 5.24 1.48
C ARG A 37 -14.20 5.37 1.56
N GLY A 38 -13.47 4.96 0.52
CA GLY A 38 -12.01 5.06 0.45
C GLY A 38 -11.24 3.90 1.08
N ALA A 39 -11.92 2.86 1.59
CA ALA A 39 -11.26 1.70 2.18
C ALA A 39 -10.67 0.77 1.10
N VAL A 40 -9.54 0.15 1.41
CA VAL A 40 -8.90 -0.85 0.55
C VAL A 40 -9.44 -2.23 0.90
N VAL A 41 -9.96 -2.93 -0.11
CA VAL A 41 -10.72 -4.17 0.07
C VAL A 41 -10.18 -5.26 -0.87
N ALA A 42 -9.94 -6.43 -0.28
CA ALA A 42 -9.52 -7.62 -0.97
C ALA A 42 -10.68 -8.59 -1.24
N GLY A 43 -10.48 -9.50 -2.19
CA GLY A 43 -11.45 -10.50 -2.58
C GLY A 43 -12.53 -10.01 -3.55
N LYS A 44 -13.04 -10.93 -4.38
CA LYS A 44 -14.15 -10.67 -5.32
C LYS A 44 -15.52 -11.10 -4.77
N VAL A 45 -15.54 -12.04 -3.83
CA VAL A 45 -16.75 -12.66 -3.27
C VAL A 45 -16.84 -12.37 -1.77
N LEU A 46 -15.77 -12.71 -1.04
CA LEU A 46 -15.62 -12.33 0.36
C LEU A 46 -14.81 -11.03 0.41
N HIS A 47 -15.49 -9.92 0.66
CA HIS A 47 -14.86 -8.62 0.77
C HIS A 47 -14.18 -8.50 2.14
N LYS A 48 -12.85 -8.42 2.14
CA LYS A 48 -12.06 -8.21 3.35
C LYS A 48 -11.44 -6.81 3.34
N THR A 49 -11.73 -6.01 4.35
CA THR A 49 -11.07 -4.71 4.51
C THR A 49 -9.63 -4.91 4.93
N ILE A 50 -8.70 -4.40 4.13
CA ILE A 50 -7.27 -4.44 4.40
C ILE A 50 -6.82 -3.18 5.12
N ALA A 51 -7.29 -2.03 4.66
CA ALA A 51 -6.93 -0.73 5.23
C ALA A 51 -8.10 0.25 5.13
N PRO A 52 -8.21 1.21 6.07
CA PRO A 52 -9.25 2.25 6.02
C PRO A 52 -9.02 3.25 4.88
N SER A 53 -7.79 3.42 4.40
CA SER A 53 -7.44 4.24 3.23
C SER A 53 -6.15 3.76 2.56
N LEU A 54 -5.90 4.21 1.33
CA LEU A 54 -4.63 3.99 0.63
C LEU A 54 -3.43 4.58 1.37
N GLU A 55 -3.61 5.75 1.99
CA GLU A 55 -2.57 6.42 2.77
C GLU A 55 -2.19 5.60 4.01
N VAL A 56 -3.17 5.04 4.72
CA VAL A 56 -2.92 4.17 5.87
C VAL A 56 -2.20 2.88 5.46
N LEU A 57 -2.59 2.29 4.32
CA LEU A 57 -1.89 1.12 3.78
C LEU A 57 -0.42 1.43 3.47
N GLY A 58 -0.13 2.53 2.78
CA GLY A 58 1.24 2.88 2.43
C GLY A 58 2.09 3.29 3.63
N THR A 59 1.50 3.98 4.61
CA THR A 59 2.18 4.29 5.88
C THR A 59 2.56 3.00 6.61
N ALA A 60 1.63 2.05 6.73
CA ALA A 60 1.89 0.76 7.35
C ALA A 60 2.96 -0.04 6.59
N ALA A 61 2.97 0.02 5.26
CA ALA A 61 3.97 -0.67 4.44
C ALA A 61 5.39 -0.12 4.63
N LEU A 62 5.54 1.20 4.78
CA LEU A 62 6.81 1.83 5.10
C LEU A 62 7.27 1.47 6.52
N ALA A 63 6.38 1.57 7.50
CA ALA A 63 6.69 1.24 8.90
C ALA A 63 7.02 -0.25 9.09
N SER A 64 6.38 -1.14 8.34
CA SER A 64 6.64 -2.58 8.37
C SER A 64 7.82 -3.02 7.51
N GLY A 65 8.47 -2.07 6.81
CA GLY A 65 9.57 -2.35 5.90
C GLY A 65 9.17 -3.20 4.69
N TRP A 66 7.92 -3.22 4.23
CA TRP A 66 7.55 -3.87 2.96
C TRP A 66 7.97 -3.04 1.76
N THR A 67 8.10 -1.74 2.02
CA THR A 67 8.57 -0.73 1.09
C THR A 67 9.60 0.12 1.80
N MET A 68 10.68 0.45 1.10
CA MET A 68 11.71 1.36 1.59
C MET A 68 11.73 2.62 0.72
N ARG A 69 11.96 3.72 1.40
CA ARG A 69 12.08 5.05 0.81
C ARG A 69 13.31 5.68 1.44
N ALA A 70 14.03 6.51 0.67
CA ALA A 70 15.10 7.31 1.23
C ALA A 70 14.58 8.20 2.38
N SER A 71 15.48 8.73 3.21
CA SER A 71 15.11 9.48 4.43
C SER A 71 14.75 10.94 4.15
N VAL A 72 15.26 11.52 3.05
CA VAL A 72 14.99 12.91 2.64
C VAL A 72 14.68 13.04 1.14
N PRO A 73 13.66 13.84 0.75
CA PRO A 73 13.38 14.14 -0.65
C PRO A 73 14.61 14.75 -1.35
N ARG A 74 14.95 14.27 -2.56
CA ARG A 74 16.05 14.79 -3.42
C ARG A 74 17.48 14.69 -2.85
N SER A 75 17.77 13.72 -1.98
CA SER A 75 19.16 13.41 -1.64
C SER A 75 19.95 12.94 -2.87
N ASP A 76 21.23 13.32 -2.91
CA ASP A 76 22.24 12.89 -3.90
C ASP A 76 22.61 11.39 -3.81
N GLY A 77 22.09 10.66 -2.81
CA GLY A 77 22.10 9.20 -2.68
C GLY A 77 20.80 8.55 -3.20
N SER A 78 20.63 8.58 -4.52
CA SER A 78 19.45 8.20 -5.32
C SER A 78 18.88 6.79 -5.07
N GLY A 79 17.99 6.63 -4.10
CA GLY A 79 17.15 5.44 -3.97
C GLY A 79 15.73 5.71 -4.47
N PRO A 80 15.25 5.08 -5.55
CA PRO A 80 13.81 5.04 -5.85
C PRO A 80 13.02 4.44 -4.68
N THR A 81 11.68 4.59 -4.68
CA THR A 81 10.88 3.81 -3.72
C THR A 81 11.04 2.33 -4.08
N HIS A 82 11.67 1.56 -3.19
CA HIS A 82 11.95 0.15 -3.39
C HIS A 82 10.85 -0.69 -2.75
N PHE A 83 10.17 -1.49 -3.55
CA PHE A 83 9.18 -2.44 -3.08
C PHE A 83 9.83 -3.80 -2.88
N MET A 84 9.71 -4.37 -1.68
CA MET A 84 10.17 -5.72 -1.37
C MET A 84 9.02 -6.71 -1.62
N TRP A 85 8.70 -6.93 -2.90
CA TRP A 85 7.55 -7.75 -3.32
C TRP A 85 7.53 -9.13 -2.66
N GLY A 86 8.67 -9.82 -2.56
CA GLY A 86 8.73 -11.13 -1.89
C GLY A 86 8.27 -11.10 -0.41
N VAL A 87 8.62 -10.05 0.35
CA VAL A 87 8.20 -9.89 1.75
C VAL A 87 6.71 -9.59 1.83
N PHE A 88 6.21 -8.75 0.91
CA PHE A 88 4.81 -8.37 0.89
C PHE A 88 3.92 -9.53 0.41
N ASP A 89 4.32 -10.25 -0.64
CA ASP A 89 3.55 -11.31 -1.29
C ASP A 89 3.46 -12.58 -0.46
N ALA A 90 4.50 -12.88 0.34
CA ALA A 90 4.48 -14.00 1.28
C ALA A 90 3.43 -13.85 2.39
N ARG A 91 2.90 -12.64 2.61
CA ARG A 91 1.88 -12.38 3.64
C ARG A 91 0.48 -12.63 3.11
N SER A 92 -0.38 -13.16 3.97
CA SER A 92 -1.81 -13.27 3.72
C SER A 92 -2.51 -11.93 3.88
N GLU A 93 -3.69 -11.80 3.27
CA GLU A 93 -4.56 -10.63 3.43
C GLU A 93 -4.96 -10.41 4.90
N SER A 94 -5.02 -11.47 5.70
CA SER A 94 -5.28 -11.41 7.15
C SER A 94 -4.16 -10.75 7.91
N GLU A 95 -2.93 -11.25 7.70
CA GLU A 95 -1.75 -10.71 8.39
C GLU A 95 -1.51 -9.25 8.01
N ILE A 96 -1.73 -8.90 6.73
CA ILE A 96 -1.60 -7.51 6.27
C ILE A 96 -2.65 -6.64 6.96
N ALA A 97 -3.92 -7.05 6.99
CA ALA A 97 -4.99 -6.28 7.64
C ALA A 97 -4.75 -6.10 9.14
N GLU A 98 -4.27 -7.13 9.84
CA GLU A 98 -3.93 -7.07 11.26
C GLU A 98 -2.76 -6.12 11.52
N GLN A 99 -1.69 -6.20 10.72
CA GLN A 99 -0.55 -5.30 10.85
C GLN A 99 -0.93 -3.85 10.59
N VAL A 100 -1.75 -3.60 9.56
CA VAL A 100 -2.27 -2.25 9.24
C VAL A 100 -3.10 -1.72 10.40
N LYS A 101 -3.99 -2.54 10.97
CA LYS A 101 -4.81 -2.16 12.13
C LYS A 101 -3.97 -1.84 13.36
N PHE A 102 -2.94 -2.64 13.63
CA PHE A 102 -2.02 -2.42 14.75
C PHE A 102 -1.29 -1.07 14.60
N LEU A 103 -0.74 -0.78 13.42
CA LEU A 103 0.01 0.45 13.17
C LEU A 103 -0.86 1.71 13.08
N ALA A 104 -2.13 1.57 12.67
CA ALA A 104 -3.06 2.70 12.66
C ALA A 104 -3.55 3.12 14.06
N ALA A 105 -3.35 2.26 15.07
CA ALA A 105 -3.72 2.51 16.46
C ALA A 105 -2.54 2.96 17.33
N ALA A 106 -1.32 2.92 16.80
CA ALA A 106 -0.08 3.33 17.45
C ALA A 106 0.26 4.79 17.14
#